data_AF-A0A0S7X8E2-F1
#
_entry.id   AF-A0A0S7X8E2-F1
#
_cell.length_a   1.000
_cell.length_b   1.000
_cell.length_c   1.000
_cell.angle_alpha   90.00
_cell.angle_beta   90.00
_cell.angle_gamma   90.00
#
_symmetry.space_group_name_H-M   'P 1'
#
loop_
_entity.id
_entity.type
_entity.pdbx_description
1 polymer ?
#
loop_
_entity_poly.entity_id
_entity_poly.type
_entity_poly.pdbx_seq_one_letter_code
_entity_poly.pdbx_strand_id
1 'polypeptide(L)'
;SGPCFEQAPDLVAVPEDGYDLKGNLDQERLTYKGPLVGMHTFEDAALYMRGREIPSEDFSITDLMPTILGLMGVPVPEDVDGSPLC
;
A
#
# COMPACT_ATOMS: atom_id res chain seq x y z
N SER A 1 -19.38 1.54 -1.97
CA SER A 1 -19.74 2.26 -3.19
C SER A 1 -18.62 3.24 -3.52
N GLY A 2 -18.37 3.46 -4.81
CA GLY A 2 -17.32 4.35 -5.30
C GLY A 2 -17.23 4.25 -6.83
N PRO A 3 -16.46 5.11 -7.51
CA PRO A 3 -16.37 5.12 -8.98
C PRO A 3 -15.94 3.77 -9.57
N CYS A 4 -15.13 3.00 -8.84
CA CYS A 4 -14.60 1.70 -9.28
C CYS A 4 -15.40 0.50 -8.74
N PHE A 5 -16.60 0.70 -8.20
CA PHE A 5 -17.37 -0.37 -7.55
C PHE A 5 -17.65 -1.56 -8.47
N GLU A 6 -18.00 -1.31 -9.73
CA GLU A 6 -18.25 -2.35 -10.74
C GLU A 6 -17.00 -3.19 -11.08
N GLN A 7 -15.81 -2.74 -10.66
CA GLN A 7 -14.55 -3.46 -10.86
C GLN A 7 -14.07 -4.16 -9.58
N ALA A 8 -14.77 -3.98 -8.46
CA ALA A 8 -14.41 -4.60 -7.20
C ALA A 8 -14.66 -6.12 -7.24
N PRO A 9 -13.83 -6.92 -6.54
CA PRO A 9 -14.09 -8.35 -6.41
C PRO A 9 -15.30 -8.62 -5.50
N ASP A 10 -16.00 -9.71 -5.74
CA ASP A 10 -17.11 -10.16 -4.87
C ASP A 10 -16.61 -10.55 -3.46
N LEU A 11 -15.38 -11.07 -3.39
CA LEU A 11 -14.74 -11.54 -2.17
C LEU A 11 -13.25 -11.17 -2.17
N VAL A 12 -12.77 -10.71 -1.01
CA VAL A 12 -11.35 -10.48 -0.73
C VAL A 12 -10.96 -11.36 0.45
N ALA A 13 -9.92 -12.18 0.28
CA ALA A 13 -9.35 -13.00 1.33
C ALA A 13 -7.99 -12.43 1.73
N VAL A 14 -7.85 -12.04 3.00
CA VAL A 14 -6.62 -11.51 3.58
C VAL A 14 -6.08 -12.55 4.56
N PRO A 15 -4.92 -13.19 4.28
CA PRO A 15 -4.32 -14.12 5.23
C PRO A 15 -3.69 -13.40 6.40
N GLU A 16 -3.53 -14.10 7.52
CA GLU A 16 -2.67 -13.69 8.63
C GLU A 16 -1.20 -13.67 8.20
N ASP A 17 -0.39 -12.85 8.85
CA ASP A 17 1.04 -12.76 8.60
C ASP A 17 1.73 -14.13 8.68
N GLY A 18 2.59 -14.39 7.68
CA GLY A 18 3.29 -15.67 7.54
C GLY A 18 2.52 -16.73 6.74
N TYR A 19 1.30 -16.44 6.30
CA TYR A 19 0.54 -17.27 5.37
C TYR A 19 0.36 -16.59 4.02
N ASP A 20 0.42 -17.39 2.95
CA ASP A 20 0.17 -16.95 1.58
C ASP A 20 -0.84 -17.90 0.94
N LEU A 21 -1.93 -17.35 0.40
CA LEU A 21 -3.03 -18.14 -0.14
C LEU A 21 -2.67 -18.67 -1.52
N LYS A 22 -2.72 -20.00 -1.70
CA LYS A 22 -2.46 -20.65 -2.97
C LYS A 22 -3.74 -21.25 -3.53
N GLY A 23 -4.05 -20.93 -4.78
CA GLY A 23 -5.21 -21.47 -5.50
C GLY A 23 -4.97 -22.83 -6.18
N ASN A 24 -3.84 -23.50 -5.92
CA ASN A 24 -3.57 -24.80 -6.51
C ASN A 24 -4.32 -25.89 -5.76
N LEU A 25 -5.28 -26.52 -6.42
CA LEU A 25 -6.12 -27.58 -5.86
C LEU A 25 -5.51 -28.98 -6.01
N ASP A 26 -4.51 -29.13 -6.89
CA ASP A 26 -3.83 -30.41 -7.13
C ASP A 26 -2.62 -30.56 -6.21
N GLN A 27 -2.88 -30.59 -4.90
CA GLN A 27 -1.88 -30.76 -3.86
C GLN A 27 -2.39 -31.75 -2.81
N GLU A 28 -1.55 -32.70 -2.41
CA GLU A 28 -1.90 -33.67 -1.36
C GLU A 28 -1.86 -33.08 0.06
N ARG A 29 -1.28 -31.87 0.21
CA ARG A 29 -1.06 -31.22 1.51
C ARG A 29 -1.70 -29.84 1.53
N LEU A 30 -2.33 -29.52 2.65
CA LEU A 30 -2.97 -28.23 2.88
C LEU A 30 -1.97 -27.07 3.02
N THR A 31 -0.80 -27.33 3.62
CA THR A 31 0.26 -26.32 3.82
C THR A 31 1.61 -26.87 3.39
N TYR A 32 2.46 -25.98 2.87
CA TYR A 32 3.82 -26.30 2.49
C TYR A 32 4.70 -25.03 2.51
N LYS A 33 6.03 -25.21 2.46
CA LYS A 33 6.99 -24.12 2.23
C LYS A 33 7.68 -24.36 0.89
N GLY A 34 7.59 -23.39 -0.01
CA GLY A 34 8.26 -23.41 -1.30
C GLY A 34 9.70 -22.89 -1.23
N PRO A 35 10.39 -22.78 -2.38
CA PRO A 35 11.70 -22.16 -2.46
C PRO A 35 11.66 -20.64 -2.21
N LEU A 36 10.50 -20.00 -2.39
CA LEU A 36 10.26 -18.58 -2.12
C LEU A 36 9.26 -18.47 -0.95
N VAL A 37 9.69 -17.80 0.11
CA VAL A 37 8.95 -17.71 1.39
C VAL A 37 8.81 -16.28 1.91
N GLY A 38 9.36 -15.28 1.20
CA GLY A 38 9.20 -13.87 1.55
C GLY A 38 7.89 -13.31 1.01
N MET A 39 7.21 -12.50 1.82
CA MET A 39 5.99 -11.77 1.46
C MET A 39 6.08 -10.31 1.95
N HIS A 40 5.30 -9.43 1.34
CA HIS A 40 5.17 -8.04 1.78
C HIS A 40 4.15 -7.93 2.92
N THR A 41 4.47 -7.12 3.93
CA THR A 41 3.51 -6.62 4.92
C THR A 41 2.74 -5.44 4.31
N PHE A 42 1.56 -5.14 4.87
CA PHE A 42 0.82 -3.92 4.53
C PHE A 42 1.39 -2.68 5.21
N GLU A 43 2.03 -2.85 6.36
CA GLU A 43 2.53 -1.77 7.21
C GLU A 43 4.07 -1.63 7.12
N ASP A 44 4.60 -0.61 7.81
CA ASP A 44 6.02 -0.33 8.02
C ASP A 44 6.82 0.12 6.78
N ALA A 45 6.16 0.78 5.81
CA ALA A 45 6.86 1.49 4.76
C ALA A 45 7.64 2.69 5.33
N ALA A 46 8.91 2.84 4.93
CA ALA A 46 9.77 3.92 5.40
C ALA A 46 9.76 5.13 4.45
N LEU A 47 9.67 6.33 5.02
CA LEU A 47 9.83 7.62 4.32
C LEU A 47 11.06 8.35 4.86
N TYR A 48 11.90 8.85 3.96
CA TYR A 48 13.06 9.67 4.30
C TYR A 48 13.10 10.93 3.43
N MET A 49 13.15 12.09 4.08
CA MET A 49 13.25 13.39 3.43
C MET A 49 14.52 14.12 3.89
N ARG A 50 15.44 14.37 2.95
CA ARG A 50 16.69 15.06 3.27
C ARG A 50 16.46 16.57 3.46
N GLY A 51 16.89 17.09 4.62
CA GLY A 51 16.88 18.52 4.89
C GLY A 51 15.50 19.09 5.22
N ARG A 52 14.54 18.23 5.58
CA ARG A 52 13.21 18.58 6.04
C ARG A 52 12.80 17.66 7.17
N GLU A 53 12.04 18.21 8.11
CA GLU A 53 11.36 17.42 9.13
C GLU A 53 9.97 17.05 8.61
N ILE A 54 9.53 15.84 8.94
CA ILE A 54 8.18 15.37 8.67
C ILE A 54 7.42 15.56 9.99
N PRO A 55 6.37 16.40 10.02
CA PRO A 55 5.75 16.82 11.28
C PRO A 55 4.91 15.75 11.97
N SER A 56 4.61 14.65 11.27
CA SER A 56 3.76 13.56 11.73
C SER A 56 4.38 12.21 11.35
N GLU A 57 4.18 11.21 12.19
CA GLU A 57 4.43 9.80 11.88
C GLU A 57 3.19 9.12 11.26
N ASP A 58 2.02 9.76 11.38
CA ASP A 58 0.77 9.34 10.75
C ASP A 58 0.70 9.95 9.35
N PHE A 59 1.24 9.23 8.37
CA PHE A 59 1.20 9.59 6.94
C PHE A 59 0.98 8.35 6.07
N SER A 60 0.42 8.56 4.89
CA SER A 60 0.19 7.56 3.86
C SER A 60 1.11 7.80 2.66
N ILE A 61 1.36 6.74 1.88
CA ILE A 61 2.06 6.86 0.59
C ILE A 61 1.33 7.82 -0.37
N THR A 62 0.01 7.96 -0.23
CA THR A 62 -0.81 8.90 -1.02
C THR A 62 -0.43 10.36 -0.78
N ASP A 63 0.16 10.69 0.37
CA ASP A 63 0.59 12.04 0.73
C ASP A 63 1.89 12.46 0.03
N LEU A 64 2.64 11.50 -0.53
CA LEU A 64 3.93 11.78 -1.18
C LEU A 64 3.77 12.61 -2.45
N MET A 65 2.79 12.29 -3.29
CA MET A 65 2.56 13.03 -4.53
C MET A 65 2.26 14.52 -4.27
N PRO A 66 1.25 14.91 -3.46
CA PRO A 66 0.98 16.32 -3.20
C PRO A 66 2.14 17.02 -2.49
N THR A 67 2.87 16.31 -1.61
CA THR A 67 4.10 16.83 -0.99
C THR A 67 5.16 17.18 -2.04
N ILE A 68 5.48 16.24 -2.95
CA ILE A 68 6.49 16.45 -3.99
C ILE A 68 6.09 17.61 -4.91
N LEU A 69 4.82 17.69 -5.33
CA LEU A 69 4.32 18.79 -6.17
C LEU A 69 4.44 20.14 -5.47
N GLY A 70 4.04 20.23 -4.19
CA GLY A 70 4.19 21.44 -3.38
C GLY A 70 5.64 21.89 -3.25
N LEU A 71 6.57 20.95 -3.03
CA LEU A 71 8.01 21.22 -2.98
C LEU A 71 8.59 21.72 -4.31
N MET A 72 8.00 21.31 -5.43
CA MET A 72 8.39 21.76 -6.77
C MET A 72 7.70 23.06 -7.20
N GLY A 73 6.77 23.60 -6.39
CA GLY A 73 5.96 24.76 -6.76
C GLY A 73 4.95 24.46 -7.88
N VAL A 74 4.56 23.20 -8.04
CA VAL A 74 3.57 22.76 -9.02
C VAL A 74 2.20 22.68 -8.34
N PRO A 75 1.12 23.22 -8.95
CA PRO A 75 -0.22 23.09 -8.39
C PRO A 75 -0.63 21.63 -8.17
N VAL A 76 -1.18 21.32 -7.01
CA VAL A 76 -1.72 20.01 -6.69
C VAL A 76 -3.13 19.91 -7.28
N PRO A 77 -3.48 18.84 -8.01
CA PRO A 77 -4.84 18.61 -8.48
C PRO A 77 -5.85 18.50 -7.31
N GLU A 78 -7.10 18.89 -7.54
CA GLU A 78 -8.14 18.88 -6.49
C GLU A 78 -8.67 17.46 -6.16
N ASP A 79 -8.47 16.51 -7.06
CA ASP A 79 -9.00 15.14 -7.00
C ASP A 79 -8.01 14.12 -6.41
N VAL A 80 -7.10 14.59 -5.54
CA VAL A 80 -6.10 13.76 -4.88
C VAL A 80 -6.59 13.32 -3.51
N ASP A 81 -6.29 12.07 -3.12
CA ASP A 81 -6.69 11.54 -1.82
C ASP A 81 -5.79 12.03 -0.67
N GLY A 82 -4.50 12.25 -0.97
CA GLY A 82 -3.49 12.63 0.03
C GLY A 82 -3.37 14.13 0.26
N SER A 83 -2.65 14.51 1.31
CA SER A 83 -2.36 15.90 1.67
C SER A 83 -0.85 16.16 1.76
N PRO A 84 -0.37 17.39 1.47
CA PRO A 84 1.04 17.72 1.66
C PRO A 84 1.49 17.54 3.12
N LEU A 85 2.65 16.92 3.31
CA LEU A 85 3.24 16.69 4.62
C LEU A 85 4.00 17.93 5.16
N CYS A 86 4.39 18.86 4.30
CA CYS A 86 5.15 20.06 4.65
C CYS A 86 5.01 21.18 3.61
#